data_AF-A0A919XHT8-F1
#
_entry.id   AF-A0A919XHT8-F1
#
_cell.length_a   1.000
_cell.length_b   1.000
_cell.length_c   1.000
_cell.angle_alpha   90.00
_cell.angle_beta   90.00
_cell.angle_gamma   90.00
#
_symmetry.space_group_name_H-M   'P 1'
#
loop_
_entity.id
_entity.type
_entity.pdbx_description
1 polymer ?
#
loop_
_entity_poly.entity_id
_entity_poly.type
_entity_poly.pdbx_seq_one_letter_code
_entity_poly.pdbx_strand_id
1 'polypeptide(L)'
;MSEAKKENQVSETANDHVYVISRPFEFEGNKYEKLNLDFEKLTGNDLLSCENELNATVPDGTFIPMKEIDKRYLALVVAKAAGVPSELIRKLPAKDFSKVTVRAQNFLLI
;
A
#
# COMPACT_ATOMS: atom_id res chain seq x y z
N MET A 1 26.07 16.81 -13.74
CA MET A 1 25.22 16.00 -14.63
C MET A 1 24.74 14.80 -13.82
N SER A 2 23.48 14.51 -13.57
CA SER A 2 22.20 15.18 -13.83
C SER A 2 21.21 14.57 -12.83
N GLU A 3 20.37 15.40 -12.23
CA GLU A 3 19.26 15.00 -11.37
C GLU A 3 18.19 14.26 -12.19
N ALA A 4 17.64 13.18 -11.64
CA ALA A 4 16.41 12.56 -12.14
C ALA A 4 15.37 12.58 -11.02
N LYS A 5 14.70 13.73 -10.91
CA LYS A 5 13.50 13.93 -10.08
C LYS A 5 12.36 13.16 -10.74
N LYS A 6 11.98 12.02 -10.15
CA LYS A 6 10.90 11.19 -10.68
C LYS A 6 9.56 11.83 -10.33
N GLU A 7 9.00 12.47 -11.34
CA GLU A 7 7.72 13.18 -11.34
C GLU A 7 6.57 12.17 -11.15
N ASN A 8 5.85 12.32 -10.03
CA ASN A 8 4.71 11.48 -9.70
C ASN A 8 3.48 11.97 -10.50
N GLN A 9 3.25 11.38 -11.67
CA GLN A 9 2.07 11.64 -12.50
C GLN A 9 0.82 11.06 -11.81
N VAL A 10 -0.08 11.93 -11.36
CA VAL A 10 -1.43 11.56 -10.94
C VAL A 10 -2.34 11.82 -12.13
N SER A 11 -2.80 10.74 -12.79
CA SER A 11 -3.83 10.80 -13.82
C SER A 11 -5.19 11.08 -13.19
N GLU A 12 -5.86 12.12 -13.67
CA GLU A 12 -7.21 12.53 -13.29
C GLU A 12 -8.24 11.45 -13.68
N THR A 13 -8.69 10.68 -12.70
CA THR A 13 -9.96 9.94 -12.74
C THR A 13 -10.64 10.18 -11.39
N ALA A 14 -11.97 10.28 -11.39
CA ALA A 14 -12.79 10.79 -10.30
C ALA A 14 -12.33 10.39 -8.87
N ASN A 15 -12.42 11.38 -7.97
CA ASN A 15 -11.86 11.51 -6.61
C ASN A 15 -12.13 10.40 -5.55
N ASP A 16 -12.43 9.15 -5.90
CA ASP A 16 -12.74 8.10 -4.89
C ASP A 16 -11.49 7.35 -4.37
N HIS A 17 -10.42 7.32 -5.17
CA HIS A 17 -9.19 6.59 -4.83
C HIS A 17 -8.24 7.38 -3.92
N VAL A 18 -8.46 8.69 -3.72
CA VAL A 18 -7.52 9.54 -2.96
C VAL A 18 -7.73 9.38 -1.45
N TYR A 19 -6.69 8.95 -0.76
CA TYR A 19 -6.61 8.93 0.70
C TYR A 19 -5.76 10.11 1.20
N VAL A 20 -6.35 10.98 2.02
CA VAL A 20 -5.63 12.10 2.66
C VAL A 20 -5.01 11.63 3.98
N ILE A 21 -3.69 11.77 4.11
CA ILE A 21 -2.95 11.37 5.29
C ILE A 21 -3.20 12.41 6.39
N SER A 22 -3.52 11.95 7.61
CA SER A 22 -3.92 12.82 8.71
C SER A 22 -2.82 13.81 9.14
N ARG A 23 -1.56 13.40 9.01
CA ARG A 23 -0.39 14.24 9.25
C ARG A 23 0.60 13.99 8.11
N PRO A 24 1.04 15.04 7.40
CA PRO A 24 2.10 14.90 6.42
C PRO A 24 3.31 14.25 7.07
N PHE A 25 3.93 13.31 6.36
CA PHE A 25 5.15 12.68 6.82
C PHE A 25 6.19 12.66 5.70
N GLU A 26 7.45 12.55 6.09
CA GLU A 26 8.56 12.46 5.15
C GLU A 26 9.04 11.01 5.05
N PHE A 27 9.26 10.56 3.82
CA PHE A 27 9.85 9.27 3.51
C PHE A 27 10.83 9.44 2.35
N GLU A 28 12.08 8.99 2.54
CA GLU A 28 13.16 9.12 1.55
C GLU A 28 13.35 10.56 1.00
N GLY A 29 13.16 11.57 1.86
CA GLY A 29 13.29 12.99 1.49
C GLY A 29 12.09 13.57 0.73
N ASN A 30 11.03 12.79 0.52
CA ASN A 30 9.78 13.25 -0.09
C ASN A 30 8.68 13.41 0.97
N LYS A 31 7.92 14.50 0.87
CA LYS A 31 6.77 14.77 1.73
C LYS A 31 5.51 14.16 1.15
N TYR A 32 4.79 13.37 1.93
CA TYR A 32 3.54 12.71 1.53
C TYR A 32 2.36 13.27 2.32
N GLU A 33 1.37 13.78 1.58
CA GLU A 33 0.11 14.30 2.13
C GLU A 33 -1.10 13.48 1.68
N LYS A 34 -0.97 12.77 0.56
CA LYS A 34 -2.03 11.98 -0.06
C LYS A 34 -1.45 10.70 -0.65
N LEU A 35 -2.27 9.65 -0.69
CA LEU A 35 -2.01 8.41 -1.41
C LEU A 35 -3.15 8.17 -2.40
N ASN A 36 -2.83 7.68 -3.59
CA ASN A 36 -3.84 7.28 -4.56
C ASN A 36 -4.04 5.76 -4.49
N LEU A 37 -5.09 5.30 -3.81
CA LEU A 37 -5.38 3.89 -3.59
C LEU A 37 -6.30 3.34 -4.69
N ASP A 38 -5.70 3.04 -5.84
CA ASP A 38 -6.39 2.40 -6.95
C ASP A 38 -6.31 0.87 -6.79
N PHE A 39 -7.34 0.27 -6.20
CA PHE A 39 -7.43 -1.18 -6.03
C PHE A 39 -7.98 -1.88 -7.29
N GLU A 40 -8.76 -1.19 -8.11
CA GLU A 40 -9.41 -1.75 -9.31
C GLU A 40 -8.40 -2.09 -10.40
N LYS A 41 -7.26 -1.39 -10.45
CA LYS A 41 -6.16 -1.75 -11.37
C LYS A 41 -5.41 -3.02 -10.98
N LEU A 42 -5.61 -3.55 -9.77
CA LEU A 42 -4.85 -4.72 -9.31
C LEU A 42 -5.30 -5.98 -10.04
N THR A 43 -4.33 -6.82 -10.38
CA THR A 43 -4.55 -8.12 -10.99
C THR A 43 -4.33 -9.23 -9.97
N GLY A 44 -4.80 -10.45 -10.28
CA GLY A 44 -4.50 -11.62 -9.45
C GLY A 44 -2.99 -11.86 -9.28
N ASN A 45 -2.17 -11.53 -10.29
CA ASN A 45 -0.72 -11.62 -10.19
C ASN A 45 -0.13 -10.65 -9.17
N ASP A 46 -0.73 -9.46 -8.99
CA ASP A 46 -0.30 -8.52 -7.95
C ASP A 46 -0.56 -9.09 -6.56
N LEU A 47 -1.72 -9.71 -6.35
CA LEU A 47 -2.08 -10.35 -5.08
C LEU A 47 -1.17 -11.56 -4.76
N LEU A 48 -0.87 -12.38 -5.77
CA LEU A 48 0.09 -13.50 -5.63
C LEU A 48 1.51 -12.99 -5.37
N SER A 49 1.92 -11.90 -6.00
CA SER A 49 3.21 -11.26 -5.71
C SER A 49 3.28 -10.76 -4.26
N CYS A 50 2.20 -10.17 -3.73
CA CYS A 50 2.13 -9.79 -2.32
C CYS A 50 2.21 -11.00 -1.39
N GLU A 51 1.61 -12.12 -1.76
CA GLU A 51 1.69 -13.34 -0.97
C GLU A 51 3.12 -13.91 -0.96
N ASN A 52 3.78 -13.94 -2.10
CA ASN A 52 5.17 -14.38 -2.19
C ASN A 52 6.10 -13.50 -1.35
N GLU A 53 5.91 -12.18 -1.39
CA GLU A 53 6.67 -11.24 -0.55
C GLU A 53 6.38 -11.47 0.94
N LEU A 54 5.12 -11.66 1.32
CA LEU A 54 4.76 -11.99 2.70
C LEU A 54 5.45 -13.28 3.17
N ASN A 55 5.35 -14.36 2.39
CA ASN A 55 5.94 -15.65 2.71
C ASN A 55 7.47 -15.57 2.84
N ALA A 56 8.13 -14.74 2.02
CA ALA A 56 9.58 -14.51 2.11
C ALA A 56 10.00 -13.71 3.36
N THR A 57 9.09 -12.95 3.97
CA THR A 57 9.38 -12.12 5.15
C THR A 57 9.03 -12.78 6.47
N VAL A 58 8.18 -13.82 6.46
CA VAL A 58 7.80 -14.54 7.67
C VAL A 58 8.72 -15.75 7.88
N PRO A 59 9.01 -16.13 9.13
CA PRO A 59 9.78 -17.35 9.41
C PRO A 59 9.13 -18.59 8.79
N ASP A 60 9.96 -19.53 8.33
CA ASP A 60 9.50 -20.80 7.80
C ASP A 60 8.55 -21.50 8.78
N GLY A 61 7.41 -21.98 8.26
CA GLY A 61 6.37 -22.61 9.06
C GLY A 61 5.41 -21.66 9.77
N THR A 62 5.50 -20.33 9.55
CA THR A 62 4.51 -19.38 10.05
C THR A 62 3.15 -19.66 9.42
N PHE A 63 2.19 -20.07 10.23
CA PHE A 63 0.81 -20.26 9.80
C PHE A 63 0.07 -18.91 9.76
N ILE A 64 -0.38 -18.51 8.58
CA ILE A 64 -1.21 -17.31 8.37
C ILE A 64 -2.63 -17.79 8.03
N PRO A 65 -3.55 -17.85 9.02
CA PRO A 65 -4.85 -18.47 8.84
C PRO A 65 -5.76 -17.71 7.87
N MET A 66 -5.63 -16.39 7.79
CA MET A 66 -6.47 -15.53 6.95
C MET A 66 -5.67 -14.29 6.53
N LYS A 67 -5.36 -14.18 5.23
CA LYS A 67 -4.50 -13.10 4.72
C LYS A 67 -5.26 -11.78 4.63
N GLU A 68 -6.57 -11.85 4.45
CA GLU A 68 -7.52 -10.74 4.34
C GLU A 68 -7.62 -9.91 5.64
N ILE A 69 -7.09 -10.42 6.76
CA ILE A 69 -6.99 -9.69 8.04
C ILE A 69 -5.53 -9.43 8.47
N ASP A 70 -4.54 -10.05 7.80
CA ASP A 70 -3.14 -9.89 8.15
C ASP A 70 -2.66 -8.50 7.72
N LYS A 71 -2.31 -7.66 8.69
CA LYS A 71 -1.89 -6.27 8.43
C LYS A 71 -0.61 -6.15 7.60
N ARG A 72 0.24 -7.17 7.57
CA ARG A 72 1.44 -7.19 6.71
C ARG A 72 1.01 -7.42 5.26
N TYR A 73 0.17 -8.42 5.01
CA TYR A 73 -0.39 -8.67 3.67
C TYR A 73 -1.16 -7.46 3.14
N LEU A 74 -2.07 -6.92 3.96
CA LEU A 74 -2.86 -5.75 3.60
C LEU A 74 -1.98 -4.54 3.28
N ALA A 75 -0.87 -4.34 3.98
CA ALA A 75 0.08 -3.27 3.68
C ALA A 75 0.73 -3.45 2.29
N LEU A 76 1.04 -4.69 1.88
CA LEU A 76 1.57 -4.99 0.55
C LEU A 76 0.54 -4.68 -0.54
N VAL A 77 -0.71 -5.06 -0.32
CA VAL A 77 -1.81 -4.77 -1.26
C VAL A 77 -2.03 -3.26 -1.39
N VAL A 78 -2.04 -2.52 -0.27
CA VAL A 78 -2.10 -1.05 -0.28
C VAL A 78 -0.93 -0.45 -1.05
N ALA A 79 0.28 -0.98 -0.89
CA ALA A 79 1.47 -0.49 -1.59
C ALA A 79 1.36 -0.67 -3.11
N LYS A 80 0.87 -1.83 -3.57
CA LYS A 80 0.58 -2.09 -4.99
C LYS A 80 -0.50 -1.15 -5.53
N ALA A 81 -1.60 -0.98 -4.80
CA ALA A 81 -2.68 -0.06 -5.17
C ALA A 81 -2.17 1.39 -5.26
N ALA A 82 -1.32 1.79 -4.32
CA ALA A 82 -0.70 3.11 -4.27
C ALA A 82 0.43 3.33 -5.29
N GLY A 83 1.00 2.26 -5.84
CA GLY A 83 2.20 2.35 -6.68
C GLY A 83 3.43 2.85 -5.90
N VAL A 84 3.51 2.57 -4.59
CA VAL A 84 4.58 3.02 -3.70
C VAL A 84 5.29 1.83 -3.03
N PRO A 85 6.48 2.02 -2.45
CA PRO A 85 7.15 0.96 -1.68
C PRO A 85 6.32 0.52 -0.46
N SER A 86 6.35 -0.77 -0.12
CA SER A 86 5.65 -1.31 1.06
C SER A 86 6.16 -0.72 2.38
N GLU A 87 7.44 -0.36 2.44
CA GLU A 87 8.04 0.38 3.56
C GLU A 87 7.36 1.73 3.82
N LEU A 88 6.98 2.46 2.76
CA LEU A 88 6.29 3.74 2.91
C LEU A 88 4.96 3.54 3.65
N ILE A 89 4.21 2.51 3.26
CA ILE A 89 2.94 2.17 3.91
C ILE A 89 3.17 1.82 5.38
N ARG A 90 4.21 1.04 5.69
CA ARG A 90 4.59 0.69 7.07
C ARG A 90 5.04 1.89 7.92
N LYS A 91 5.51 2.98 7.29
CA LYS A 91 5.93 4.22 7.97
C LYS A 91 4.80 5.23 8.14
N LEU A 92 3.60 4.97 7.63
CA LEU A 92 2.44 5.83 7.85
C LEU A 92 2.15 6.01 9.35
N PRO A 93 1.57 7.16 9.76
CA PRO A 93 1.00 7.30 11.09
C PRO A 93 0.04 6.13 11.40
N ALA A 94 0.11 5.56 12.59
CA ALA A 94 -0.62 4.32 12.93
C ALA A 94 -2.14 4.38 12.63
N LYS A 95 -2.75 5.55 12.81
CA LYS A 95 -4.16 5.80 12.46
C LYS A 95 -4.42 5.70 10.96
N ASP A 96 -3.51 6.25 10.15
CA ASP A 96 -3.61 6.19 8.70
C ASP A 96 -3.31 4.79 8.18
N PHE A 97 -2.26 4.14 8.70
CA PHE A 97 -1.97 2.73 8.41
C PHE A 97 -3.17 1.82 8.67
N SER A 98 -3.84 2.00 9.82
CA SER A 98 -5.04 1.22 10.16
C SER A 98 -6.18 1.45 9.17
N LYS A 99 -6.41 2.70 8.75
CA LYS A 99 -7.48 3.05 7.79
C LYS A 99 -7.21 2.51 6.39
N VAL A 100 -5.99 2.68 5.87
CA VAL A 100 -5.67 2.21 4.52
C VAL A 100 -5.68 0.68 4.43
N THR A 101 -5.25 -0.01 5.49
CA THR A 101 -5.34 -1.48 5.54
C THR A 101 -6.77 -1.98 5.69
N VAL A 102 -7.67 -1.24 6.35
CA VAL A 102 -9.12 -1.56 6.36
C VAL A 102 -9.73 -1.40 4.96
N ARG A 103 -9.31 -0.40 4.18
CA ARG A 103 -9.75 -0.28 2.78
C ARG A 103 -9.34 -1.49 1.93
N ALA A 104 -8.09 -1.92 2.04
CA ALA A 104 -7.61 -3.12 1.36
C ALA A 104 -8.34 -4.39 1.84
N GLN A 105 -8.61 -4.50 3.14
CA GLN A 105 -9.38 -5.62 3.69
C GLN A 105 -10.78 -5.66 3.10
N ASN A 106 -11.48 -4.52 3.08
CA ASN A 106 -12.82 -4.45 2.52
C ASN A 106 -12.82 -4.83 1.04
N PHE A 107 -11.81 -4.41 0.27
CA PHE A 107 -11.63 -4.79 -1.14
C PHE A 107 -11.47 -6.31 -1.33
N LEU A 108 -10.78 -7.00 -0.44
CA LEU A 108 -10.56 -8.45 -0.54
C LEU A 108 -11.75 -9.31 -0.08
N LEU A 109 -12.70 -8.73 0.65
CA LEU A 109 -13.85 -9.45 1.23
C LEU A 109 -15.14 -9.31 0.40
N ILE A 110 -15.07 -8.68 -0.77
CA ILE A 110 -16.22 -8.46 -1.67
C ILE A 110 -16.50 -9.71 -2.51
#